data_AF-A0A920W0K3-F1
#
_entry.id   AF-A0A920W0K3-F1
#
_cell.length_a   1.000
_cell.length_b   1.000
_cell.length_c   1.000
_cell.angle_alpha   90.00
_cell.angle_beta   90.00
_cell.angle_gamma   90.00
#
_symmetry.space_group_name_H-M   'P 1'
#
loop_
_entity.id
_entity.type
_entity.pdbx_description
1 polymer ?
#
loop_
_entity_poly.entity_id
_entity_poly.type
_entity_poly.pdbx_seq_one_letter_code
_entity_poly.pdbx_strand_id
1 'polypeptide(L)' 'MISPFGTGGPYANRVGFDGLGQAMSGNMFMSGTPDQPVKAYGPFIDFGTASFSPFGTLAALYQRQKTGKGQK' A
#
# COMPACT_ATOMS: atom_id res chain seq x y z
N MET A 1 -2.52 -1.09 -11.76
CA MET A 1 -1.42 -0.41 -11.03
C MET A 1 -2.02 0.13 -9.75
N ILE A 2 -1.39 -0.14 -8.60
CA ILE A 2 -1.85 0.34 -7.29
C ILE A 2 -1.15 1.66 -7.02
N SER A 3 -1.92 2.69 -6.67
CA SER A 3 -1.36 4.00 -6.32
C SER A 3 -0.73 3.95 -4.93
N PRO A 4 0.50 4.46 -4.74
CA PRO A 4 1.14 4.54 -3.42
C PRO A 4 0.42 5.51 -2.46
N PHE A 5 -0.35 6.47 -2.98
CA PHE A 5 -0.99 7.53 -2.20
C PHE A 5 -2.51 7.60 -2.39
N GLY A 6 -3.11 6.64 -3.08
CA GLY A 6 -4.52 6.70 -3.48
C GLY A 6 -4.76 7.72 -4.59
N THR A 7 -6.03 8.08 -4.78
CA THR A 7 -6.50 8.90 -5.92
C THR A 7 -6.78 10.36 -5.57
N GLY A 8 -6.55 10.77 -4.31
CA GLY A 8 -6.86 12.11 -3.83
C GLY A 8 -5.83 12.65 -2.84
N GLY A 9 -5.94 13.94 -2.53
CA GLY A 9 -5.03 14.63 -1.61
C GLY A 9 -3.71 15.09 -2.24
N PRO A 10 -2.84 15.75 -1.44
CA PRO A 10 -1.67 16.48 -1.95
C PRO A 10 -0.57 15.58 -2.54
N TYR A 11 -0.63 14.26 -2.30
CA TYR A 11 0.37 13.30 -2.75
C TYR A 11 -0.12 12.36 -3.86
N ALA A 12 -1.36 12.51 -4.35
CA ALA A 12 -1.97 11.58 -5.31
C ALA A 12 -1.14 11.36 -6.60
N ASN A 13 -0.41 12.38 -7.04
CA ASN A 13 0.40 12.34 -8.25
C ASN A 13 1.90 12.03 -7.99
N ARG A 14 2.27 11.69 -6.75
CA ARG A 14 3.66 11.36 -6.41
C ARG A 14 3.94 9.89 -6.67
N VAL A 15 5.15 9.61 -7.15
CA VAL A 15 5.67 8.24 -7.25
C VAL A 15 6.06 7.75 -5.85
N GLY A 16 5.84 6.46 -5.60
CA GLY A 16 6.20 5.81 -4.35
C GLY A 16 6.50 4.34 -4.59
N PHE A 17 7.43 3.83 -3.78
CA PHE A 17 7.86 2.44 -3.72
C PHE A 17 8.00 2.03 -2.25
N ASP A 18 8.27 0.76 -1.99
CA ASP A 18 8.40 0.19 -0.65
C ASP A 18 9.14 1.10 0.35
N GLY A 19 10.36 1.55 0.02
CA GLY A 19 11.15 2.40 0.93
C GLY A 19 10.42 3.68 1.36
N LEU A 20 9.70 4.33 0.45
CA LEU A 20 8.90 5.51 0.80
C LEU A 20 7.74 5.14 1.72
N GLY A 21 7.08 4.00 1.45
CA GLY A 21 6.04 3.45 2.33
C GLY A 21 6.56 3.10 3.73
N GLN A 22 7.77 2.54 3.82
CA GLN A 22 8.42 2.25 5.10
C GLN A 22 8.76 3.51 5.89
N ALA A 23 9.22 4.57 5.21
CA ALA A 23 9.50 5.85 5.85
C ALA A 23 8.21 6.50 6.36
N MET A 24 7.19 6.55 5.52
CA MET A 24 5.93 7.26 5.84
C MET A 24 5.05 6.53 6.85
N SER A 25 5.14 5.21 6.95
CA SER A 25 4.40 4.43 7.95
C SER A 25 5.04 4.44 9.34
N GLY A 26 6.21 5.07 9.50
CA GLY A 26 6.99 5.04 10.74
C GLY A 26 7.80 3.76 10.92
N ASN A 27 7.75 2.80 9.98
CA ASN A 27 8.50 1.55 10.08
C ASN A 27 10.01 1.78 10.20
N MET A 28 10.55 2.71 9.42
CA MET A 28 11.99 3.04 9.51
C MET A 28 12.39 3.53 10.90
N PHE A 29 11.54 4.33 11.55
CA PHE A 29 11.78 4.82 12.91
C PHE A 29 11.81 3.69 13.94
N MET A 30 10.99 2.65 13.74
CA MET A 30 10.94 1.48 14.61
C MET A 30 12.02 0.43 14.29
N SER A 31 12.79 0.61 13.22
CA SER A 31 13.74 -0.37 12.70
C SER A 31 15.18 0.15 12.81
N GLY A 32 16.12 -0.71 13.18
CA GLY A 32 17.52 -0.32 13.40
C GLY A 32 17.81 0.01 14.86
N THR A 33 18.48 1.13 15.11
CA THR A 33 18.80 1.59 16.46
C THR A 33 18.18 2.97 16.71
N PRO A 34 18.01 3.40 17.98
CA PRO A 34 17.44 4.72 18.29
C PRO A 34 18.16 5.89 17.60
N ASP A 35 19.49 5.83 17.47
CA ASP A 35 20.30 6.87 16.83
C ASP A 35 20.44 6.67 15.32
N GLN A 36 20.16 5.46 14.82
CA GLN A 36 20.26 5.12 13.41
C GLN A 36 19.03 4.30 12.95
N PRO A 37 17.91 4.97 12.66
CA PRO A 37 16.77 4.38 11.99
C PRO A 37 17.15 3.86 10.60
N VAL A 38 16.67 2.68 10.23
CA VAL A 38 16.95 2.07 8.93
C VAL A 38 15.71 1.45 8.32
N LYS A 39 15.68 1.34 7.01
CA LYS A 39 14.66 0.52 6.33
C LYS A 39 14.86 -0.96 6.64
N ALA A 40 13.76 -1.70 6.70
CA ALA A 40 13.82 -3.15 6.60
C ALA A 40 14.45 -3.55 5.26
N TYR A 41 15.22 -4.63 5.28
CA TYR A 41 15.88 -5.12 4.07
C TYR A 41 14.85 -5.52 3.01
N GLY A 42 13.87 -6.33 3.41
CA GLY A 42 12.83 -6.85 2.54
C GLY A 42 11.76 -5.80 2.18
N PRO A 43 11.20 -5.85 0.96
CA PRO A 43 10.18 -4.91 0.50
C PRO A 43 8.78 -5.32 0.99
N PHE A 44 8.58 -5.31 2.32
CA PHE A 44 7.35 -5.84 2.92
C PHE A 44 6.10 -5.01 2.60
N ILE A 45 6.24 -3.71 2.29
CA ILE A 45 5.11 -2.88 1.86
C ILE A 45 4.61 -3.38 0.51
N ASP A 46 5.52 -3.65 -0.44
CA ASP A 46 5.15 -4.17 -1.76
C ASP A 46 4.49 -5.55 -1.65
N PHE A 47 5.03 -6.44 -0.82
CA PHE A 47 4.42 -7.76 -0.55
C PHE A 47 3.06 -7.63 0.13
N GLY A 48 2.92 -6.75 1.11
CA GLY A 48 1.65 -6.48 1.78
C GLY A 48 0.61 -5.96 0.79
N THR A 49 0.96 -4.96 0.00
CA THR A 49 0.11 -4.41 -1.06
C THR A 49 -0.32 -5.50 -2.04
N ALA A 50 0.60 -6.35 -2.51
CA ALA A 50 0.27 -7.46 -3.40
C ALA A 50 -0.63 -8.52 -2.74
N SER A 51 -0.43 -8.79 -1.44
CA SER A 51 -1.23 -9.77 -0.68
C SER A 51 -2.65 -9.27 -0.41
N PHE A 52 -2.83 -7.97 -0.18
CA PHE A 52 -4.14 -7.41 0.16
C PHE A 52 -4.99 -7.00 -1.05
N SER A 53 -4.36 -6.65 -2.18
CA SER A 53 -5.08 -6.17 -3.37
C SER A 53 -6.08 -7.17 -3.98
N PRO A 54 -5.83 -8.49 -3.99
CA PRO A 54 -6.81 -9.47 -4.45
C PRO A 54 -8.11 -9.43 -3.64
N PHE A 55 -8.08 -9.15 -2.34
CA PHE A 55 -9.30 -9.08 -1.53
C PHE A 55 -10.23 -7.95 -1.99
N GLY A 56 -9.68 -6.79 -2.36
CA GLY A 56 -10.48 -5.70 -2.94
C GLY A 56 -11.12 -6.09 -4.27
N THR A 57 -10.37 -6.81 -5.12
CA THR A 57 -10.90 -7.34 -6.39
C THR A 57 -12.02 -8.37 -6.15
N LEU A 58 -11.81 -9.31 -5.22
CA LEU A 58 -12.81 -10.32 -4.86
C LEU A 58 -14.06 -9.68 -4.27
N ALA A 59 -13.91 -8.66 -3.41
CA ALA A 59 -15.03 -7.90 -2.87
C ALA A 59 -15.84 -7.20 -3.97
N ALA A 60 -15.18 -6.57 -4.93
CA ALA A 60 -15.84 -5.93 -6.07
C ALA A 60 -16.56 -6.95 -6.97
N LEU A 61 -15.98 -8.13 -7.20
CA LEU A 61 -16.63 -9.21 -7.94
C LEU A 61 -17.85 -9.77 -7.21
N TYR A 62 -17.73 -10.00 -5.90
CA TYR A 62 -18.83 -10.45 -5.04
C TYR A 62 -19.98 -9.44 -5.06
N GLN A 63 -19.68 -8.14 -5.01
CA GLN A 63 -20.71 -7.12 -5.12
C GLN A 63 -21.33 -7.06 -6.53
N ARG A 64 -20.53 -7.21 -7.58
CA ARG A 64 -21.07 -7.31 -8.95
C ARG A 64 -22.03 -8.48 -9.08
N GLN A 65 -21.76 -9.62 -8.44
CA GLN A 65 -22.66 -10.77 -8.45
C GLN A 65 -24.03 -10.44 -7.83
N LYS A 66 -24.08 -9.60 -6.79
CA LYS A 66 -25.34 -9.23 -6.12
C LYS A 66 -26.12 -8.13 -6.84
N THR A 67 -25.43 -7.16 -7.45
CA THR A 67 -26.07 -5.94 -7.97
C THR A 67 -26.00 -5.77 -9.48
N GLY A 68 -25.22 -6.61 -10.17
CA GLY A 68 -24.90 -6.44 -11.59
C GLY A 68 -23.94 -5.26 -11.87
N LYS A 69 -23.50 -4.51 -10.85
CA LYS A 69 -22.65 -3.31 -11.02
C LYS A 69 -21.24 -3.55 -10.47
N GLY A 70 -20.23 -3.20 -11.26
CA GLY A 70 -18.83 -3.23 -10.82
C GLY A 70 -18.46 -2.06 -9.90
N GLN A 71 -17.32 -2.19 -9.21
CA GLN A 71 -16.72 -1.16 -8.35
C GLN A 71 -15.24 -0.96 -8.67
N LYS A 72 -14.68 0.16 -8.23
CA LYS A 72 -13.25 0.53 -8.35
C LYS A 72 -12.65 0.72 -6.99
#